data_AF-A0A8T3ZUS1-F1
#
_entry.id   AF-A0A8T3ZUS1-F1
#
_cell.length_a   1.000
_cell.length_b   1.000
_cell.length_c   1.000
_cell.angle_alpha   90.00
_cell.angle_beta   90.00
_cell.angle_gamma   90.00
#
_symmetry.space_group_name_H-M   'P 1'
#
loop_
_entity.id
_entity.type
_entity.pdbx_description
1 polymer ?
#
loop_
_entity_poly.entity_id
_entity_poly.type
_entity_poly.pdbx_seq_one_letter_code
_entity_poly.pdbx_strand_id
1 'polypeptide(L)'
;MPQSEQVHGYIFLLYDIIVSIFLHIKTKGFSGIKHQLALIVSRLGIALPRKQNHPSLIKGLIDHFVSGGLQIQYANYEGFDKPFVITRHAPDVIAVNPQNQLGYIGKVKLCSELGEQATKEQFTDFSKMLMKGGKSQGLKIPFFIGVPQECHSKIRQTYHNFDISWRENIQVLGF
;
A
#
# COMPACT_ATOMS: atom_id res chain seq x y z
N MET A 1 3.49 -40.41 -0.81
CA MET A 1 4.51 -39.49 -0.25
C MET A 1 3.84 -38.16 0.11
N PRO A 2 3.62 -37.84 1.39
CA PRO A 2 3.28 -36.49 1.84
C PRO A 2 4.39 -35.94 2.76
N GLN A 3 5.00 -34.80 2.41
CA GLN A 3 6.03 -34.14 3.23
C GLN A 3 5.93 -32.60 3.25
N SER A 4 4.80 -31.99 2.88
CA SER A 4 4.68 -30.51 2.82
C SER A 4 3.91 -29.84 3.97
N GLU A 5 3.29 -30.59 4.89
CA GLU A 5 2.45 -29.97 5.95
C GLU A 5 3.16 -29.71 7.28
N GLN A 6 4.33 -30.29 7.55
CA GLN A 6 5.00 -30.12 8.86
C GLN A 6 5.81 -28.81 9.01
N VAL A 7 6.15 -28.13 7.92
CA VAL A 7 7.04 -26.94 7.98
C VAL A 7 6.27 -25.67 8.37
N HIS A 8 4.97 -25.59 8.08
CA HIS A 8 4.16 -24.41 8.42
C HIS A 8 3.82 -24.29 9.92
N GLY A 9 3.71 -25.41 10.65
CA GLY A 9 3.39 -25.40 12.07
C GLY A 9 4.54 -24.88 12.96
N TYR A 10 5.79 -25.14 12.56
CA TYR A 10 6.97 -24.73 13.35
C TYR A 10 7.26 -23.24 13.28
N ILE A 11 6.95 -22.57 12.16
CA ILE A 11 7.18 -21.13 11.99
C ILE A 11 6.20 -20.32 12.84
N PHE A 12 4.95 -20.77 12.97
CA PHE A 12 3.94 -20.11 13.81
C PHE A 12 4.29 -20.18 15.30
N LEU A 13 4.74 -21.33 15.80
CA LEU A 13 5.12 -21.51 17.20
C LEU A 13 6.31 -20.62 17.63
N LEU A 14 7.29 -20.44 16.73
CA LEU A 14 8.42 -19.55 16.98
C LEU A 14 8.00 -18.08 17.06
N TYR A 15 7.02 -17.67 16.25
CA TYR A 15 6.51 -16.29 16.26
C TYR A 15 5.79 -15.97 17.58
N ASP A 16 4.94 -16.87 18.07
CA ASP A 16 4.22 -16.70 19.34
C ASP A 16 5.16 -16.68 20.56
N ILE A 17 6.24 -17.48 20.53
CA ILE A 17 7.27 -17.46 21.57
C ILE A 17 8.03 -16.12 21.55
N ILE A 18 8.45 -15.64 20.38
CA ILE A 18 9.19 -14.37 20.24
C ILE A 18 8.32 -13.18 20.67
N VAL A 19 7.04 -13.16 20.27
CA VAL A 19 6.09 -12.12 20.67
C VAL A 19 5.81 -12.17 22.18
N SER A 20 5.66 -13.37 22.77
CA SER A 20 5.49 -13.53 24.22
C SER A 20 6.71 -13.06 25.02
N ILE A 21 7.92 -13.35 24.56
CA ILE A 21 9.16 -12.85 25.17
C ILE A 21 9.23 -11.32 25.07
N PHE A 22 8.89 -10.75 23.91
CA PHE A 22 8.91 -9.30 23.69
C PHE A 22 7.89 -8.56 24.57
N LEU A 23 6.68 -9.11 24.72
CA LEU A 23 5.65 -8.59 25.63
C LEU A 23 6.06 -8.71 27.10
N HIS A 24 6.70 -9.82 27.50
CA HIS A 24 7.16 -10.04 28.88
C HIS A 24 8.35 -9.13 29.27
N ILE A 25 9.18 -8.73 28.31
CA ILE A 25 10.29 -7.79 28.56
C ILE A 25 9.76 -6.35 28.73
N LYS A 26 8.64 -5.99 28.08
CA LYS A 26 8.09 -4.63 28.15
C LYS A 26 7.51 -4.27 29.52
N THR A 27 7.10 -5.27 30.32
CA THR A 27 6.52 -5.06 31.66
C THR A 27 7.56 -4.94 32.77
N LYS A 28 8.81 -5.34 32.52
CA LYS A 28 9.93 -5.21 33.46
C LYS A 28 10.94 -4.25 32.88
N GLY A 29 10.89 -2.97 33.29
CA GLY A 29 11.76 -1.91 32.78
C GLY A 29 13.25 -2.23 32.91
N PHE A 30 13.83 -2.88 31.90
CA PHE A 30 15.25 -3.19 31.81
C PHE A 30 15.88 -2.36 30.69
N SER A 31 16.53 -1.27 31.08
CA SER A 31 17.19 -0.30 30.18
C SER A 31 18.38 -0.88 29.39
N GLY A 32 18.90 -2.06 29.77
CA GLY A 32 20.13 -2.64 29.20
C GLY A 32 19.99 -3.60 28.01
N ILE A 33 18.77 -4.02 27.63
CA ILE A 33 18.58 -5.13 26.66
C ILE A 33 18.37 -4.65 25.21
N LYS A 34 18.14 -3.34 25.00
CA LYS A 34 17.86 -2.78 23.67
C LYS A 34 18.97 -3.08 22.64
N HIS A 35 20.23 -3.09 23.07
CA HIS A 35 21.36 -3.28 22.17
C HIS A 35 21.59 -4.75 21.76
N GLN A 36 21.26 -5.72 22.63
CA GLN A 36 21.41 -7.14 22.31
C GLN A 36 20.26 -7.69 21.46
N LEU A 37 19.03 -7.20 21.67
CA LEU A 37 17.88 -7.57 20.84
C LEU A 37 18.04 -7.12 19.38
N ALA A 38 18.59 -5.93 19.13
CA ALA A 38 18.90 -5.46 17.77
C ALA A 38 19.90 -6.40 17.05
N LEU A 39 20.88 -6.93 17.79
CA LEU A 39 21.89 -7.86 17.27
C LEU A 39 21.33 -9.25 16.95
N ILE A 40 20.36 -9.74 17.74
CA ILE A 40 19.66 -11.01 17.48
C ILE A 40 18.75 -10.89 16.25
N VAL A 41 18.03 -9.77 16.11
CA VAL A 41 17.15 -9.49 14.97
C VAL A 41 17.94 -9.41 13.65
N SER A 42 19.13 -8.77 13.65
CA SER A 42 20.03 -8.76 12.48
C SER A 42 20.60 -10.13 12.12
N ARG A 43 20.87 -11.00 13.10
CA ARG A 43 21.40 -12.36 12.85
C ARG A 43 20.34 -13.36 12.38
N LEU A 44 19.06 -13.11 12.69
CA LEU A 44 17.92 -13.92 12.24
C LEU A 44 17.34 -13.48 10.88
N GLY A 45 17.90 -12.44 10.24
CA GLY A 45 17.37 -11.93 8.97
C GLY A 45 15.96 -11.31 9.10
N ILE A 46 15.50 -11.04 10.32
CA ILE A 46 14.20 -10.43 10.55
C ILE A 46 14.36 -8.94 10.27
N ALA A 47 13.96 -8.52 9.07
CA ALA A 47 13.89 -7.10 8.73
C ALA A 47 12.94 -6.42 9.72
N LEU A 48 13.46 -5.52 10.55
CA LEU A 48 12.61 -4.61 11.32
C LEU A 48 11.68 -3.91 10.33
N PRO A 49 10.37 -3.78 10.62
CA PRO A 49 9.45 -3.11 9.72
C PRO A 49 9.98 -1.70 9.47
N ARG A 50 10.44 -1.46 8.24
CA ARG A 50 10.86 -0.12 7.82
C ARG A 50 9.65 0.77 7.98
N LYS A 51 9.80 1.87 8.71
CA LYS A 51 8.75 2.89 8.81
C LYS A 51 8.42 3.36 7.39
N GLN A 52 7.29 2.92 6.86
CA GLN A 52 6.81 3.32 5.54
C GLN A 52 6.55 4.83 5.55
N ASN A 53 6.89 5.50 4.45
CA ASN A 53 6.61 6.90 4.23
C ASN A 53 6.01 7.08 2.83
N HIS A 54 5.49 8.28 2.54
CA HIS A 54 4.87 8.55 1.24
C HIS A 54 5.79 8.20 0.05
N PRO A 55 7.07 8.65 0.00
CA PRO A 55 7.97 8.28 -1.08
C PRO A 55 8.15 6.76 -1.27
N SER A 56 8.26 5.97 -0.19
CA SER A 56 8.43 4.51 -0.33
C SER A 56 7.18 3.84 -0.90
N LEU A 57 5.98 4.29 -0.51
CA LEU A 57 4.72 3.79 -1.07
C LEU A 57 4.55 4.20 -2.53
N ILE A 58 4.90 5.44 -2.89
CA ILE A 58 4.83 5.91 -4.28
C ILE A 58 5.77 5.09 -5.16
N LYS A 59 6.99 4.82 -4.67
CA LYS A 59 7.92 3.93 -5.38
C LYS A 59 7.33 2.54 -5.57
N GLY A 60 6.74 1.93 -4.54
CA GLY A 60 6.09 0.63 -4.65
C GLY A 60 4.97 0.61 -5.70
N LEU A 61 4.20 1.70 -5.79
CA LEU A 61 3.14 1.86 -6.79
C LEU A 61 3.70 2.00 -8.21
N ILE A 62 4.78 2.76 -8.39
CA ILE A 62 5.49 2.88 -9.67
C ILE A 62 6.05 1.52 -10.09
N ASP A 63 6.76 0.83 -9.20
CA ASP A 63 7.35 -0.49 -9.48
C ASP A 63 6.26 -1.49 -9.89
N HIS A 64 5.11 -1.49 -9.20
CA HIS A 64 3.95 -2.32 -9.55
C HIS A 64 3.43 -2.01 -10.96
N PHE A 65 3.19 -0.74 -11.29
CA PHE A 65 2.71 -0.34 -12.61
C PHE A 65 3.68 -0.72 -13.72
N VAL A 66 4.97 -0.45 -13.54
CA VAL A 66 6.02 -0.82 -14.52
C VAL A 66 6.10 -2.33 -14.71
N SER A 67 6.07 -3.11 -13.62
CA SER A 67 6.08 -4.58 -13.70
C SER A 67 4.86 -5.15 -14.42
N GLY A 68 3.73 -4.43 -14.37
CA GLY A 68 2.50 -4.76 -15.09
C GLY A 68 2.48 -4.27 -16.55
N GLY A 69 3.59 -3.72 -17.05
CA GLY A 69 3.72 -3.22 -18.42
C GLY A 69 3.05 -1.87 -18.66
N LEU A 70 2.71 -1.12 -17.61
CA LEU A 70 2.19 0.23 -17.73
C LEU A 70 3.34 1.24 -17.88
N GLN A 71 3.10 2.29 -18.64
CA GLN A 71 4.03 3.41 -18.77
C GLN A 71 3.64 4.53 -17.81
N ILE A 72 4.55 4.91 -16.91
CA ILE A 72 4.35 6.07 -16.04
C ILE A 72 4.39 7.35 -16.87
N GLN A 73 3.39 8.21 -16.73
CA GLN A 73 3.32 9.52 -17.36
C GLN A 73 3.68 10.63 -16.38
N TYR A 74 3.18 10.53 -15.14
CA TYR A 74 3.41 11.51 -14.09
C TYR A 74 3.53 10.81 -12.74
N ALA A 75 4.38 11.33 -11.84
CA ALA A 75 4.46 10.85 -10.47
C ALA A 75 4.95 11.93 -9.50
N ASN A 76 4.43 11.91 -8.27
CA ASN A 76 4.99 12.66 -7.14
C ASN A 76 6.26 11.97 -6.61
N TYR A 77 7.22 11.72 -7.51
CA TYR A 77 8.47 11.03 -7.24
C TYR A 77 9.61 11.66 -8.06
N GLU A 78 10.83 11.62 -7.56
CA GLU A 78 11.99 12.21 -8.24
C GLU A 78 12.19 11.59 -9.63
N GLY A 79 12.50 12.41 -10.62
CA GLY A 79 12.69 12.00 -12.01
C GLY A 79 11.42 11.97 -12.87
N PHE A 80 10.26 12.34 -12.32
CA PHE A 80 9.00 12.43 -13.06
C PHE A 80 8.39 13.83 -12.99
N ASP A 81 7.63 14.18 -14.03
CA ASP A 81 6.75 15.34 -13.98
C ASP A 81 5.62 15.11 -12.97
N LYS A 82 5.22 16.18 -12.27
CA LYS A 82 4.19 16.10 -11.23
C LYS A 82 2.81 15.85 -11.85
N PRO A 83 1.96 15.02 -11.21
CA PRO A 83 0.60 14.80 -11.67
C PRO A 83 -0.23 16.08 -11.66
N PHE A 84 -1.03 16.26 -12.70
CA PHE A 84 -2.02 17.33 -12.76
C PHE A 84 -3.25 17.00 -11.90
N VAL A 85 -4.00 18.04 -11.54
CA VAL A 85 -5.24 17.89 -10.77
C VAL A 85 -6.33 17.26 -11.63
N ILE A 86 -6.92 16.17 -11.12
CA ILE A 86 -8.10 15.54 -11.68
C ILE A 86 -9.27 15.89 -10.75
N THR A 87 -10.32 16.48 -11.30
CA THR A 87 -11.40 17.15 -10.53
C THR A 87 -10.84 18.24 -9.61
N ARG A 88 -10.61 17.92 -8.34
CA ARG A 88 -10.12 18.82 -7.28
C ARG A 88 -8.88 18.26 -6.57
N HIS A 89 -8.42 17.07 -6.95
CA HIS A 89 -7.30 16.39 -6.30
C HIS A 89 -6.28 15.87 -7.31
N ALA A 90 -5.00 15.95 -6.96
CA ALA A 90 -3.94 15.31 -7.74
C ALA A 90 -3.72 13.87 -7.23
N PRO A 91 -3.69 12.87 -8.14
CA PRO A 91 -3.18 11.54 -7.79
C PRO A 91 -1.67 11.61 -7.49
N ASP A 92 -1.11 10.54 -6.95
CA ASP A 92 0.33 10.44 -6.73
C ASP A 92 1.07 9.84 -7.92
N VAL A 93 0.39 9.00 -8.70
CA VAL A 93 0.93 8.39 -9.93
C VAL A 93 -0.16 8.37 -11.01
N ILE A 94 0.21 8.74 -12.23
CA ILE A 94 -0.62 8.55 -13.44
C ILE A 94 0.18 7.67 -14.40
N ALA A 95 -0.43 6.58 -14.83
CA ALA A 95 0.15 5.68 -15.82
C ALA A 95 -0.83 5.42 -16.96
N VAL A 96 -0.32 4.87 -18.06
CA VAL A 96 -1.12 4.48 -19.23
C VAL A 96 -0.73 3.08 -19.68
N ASN A 97 -1.71 2.30 -20.09
CA ASN A 97 -1.47 1.10 -20.86
C ASN A 97 -1.30 1.50 -22.34
N PRO A 98 -0.10 1.35 -22.94
CA PRO A 98 0.16 1.85 -24.29
C PRO A 98 -0.63 1.12 -25.38
N GLN A 99 -1.07 -0.12 -25.14
CA GLN A 99 -1.78 -0.94 -26.12
C GLN A 99 -3.22 -0.45 -26.33
N ASN A 100 -3.95 -0.17 -25.24
CA ASN A 100 -5.36 0.25 -25.28
C ASN A 100 -5.58 1.72 -24.91
N GLN A 101 -4.51 2.45 -24.57
CA GLN A 101 -4.54 3.85 -24.13
C GLN A 101 -5.45 4.08 -22.90
N LEU A 102 -5.65 3.06 -22.06
CA LEU A 102 -6.36 3.20 -20.80
C LEU A 102 -5.46 3.88 -19.76
N GLY A 103 -5.96 4.96 -19.16
CA GLY A 103 -5.29 5.63 -18.04
C GLY A 103 -5.50 4.89 -16.72
N TYR A 104 -4.50 4.99 -15.84
CA TYR A 104 -4.47 4.40 -14.50
C TYR A 104 -4.09 5.50 -13.51
N ILE A 105 -4.76 5.53 -12.36
CA ILE A 105 -4.46 6.50 -11.29
C ILE A 105 -4.09 5.78 -10.01
N GLY A 106 -3.07 6.30 -9.35
CA GLY A 106 -2.54 5.79 -8.11
C GLY A 106 -2.57 6.84 -7.01
N LYS A 107 -3.06 6.48 -5.83
CA LYS A 107 -2.99 7.31 -4.61
C LYS A 107 -2.41 6.50 -3.47
N VAL A 108 -1.49 7.08 -2.71
CA VAL A 108 -0.93 6.45 -1.53
C VAL A 108 -1.48 7.06 -0.24
N LYS A 109 -1.60 6.24 0.80
CA LYS A 109 -2.01 6.67 2.14
C LYS A 109 -1.24 5.92 3.22
N LEU A 110 -0.77 6.67 4.20
CA LEU A 110 -0.35 6.13 5.49
C LEU A 110 -1.57 5.74 6.31
N CYS A 111 -1.40 4.80 7.23
CA CYS A 111 -2.51 4.31 8.05
C CYS A 111 -3.18 5.39 8.89
N SER A 112 -2.44 6.44 9.29
CA SER A 112 -2.97 7.60 10.01
C SER A 112 -3.90 8.47 9.18
N GLU A 113 -3.77 8.44 7.85
CA GLU A 113 -4.51 9.32 6.94
C GLU A 113 -5.86 8.72 6.52
N LEU A 114 -6.10 7.43 6.83
CA LEU A 114 -7.30 6.72 6.39
C LEU A 114 -8.59 7.22 7.04
N GLY A 115 -8.51 7.97 8.14
CA GLY A 115 -9.67 8.61 8.78
C GLY A 115 -9.94 10.04 8.33
N GLU A 116 -9.10 10.60 7.47
CA GLU A 116 -9.16 12.02 7.12
C GLU A 116 -10.25 12.33 6.10
N GLN A 117 -10.88 13.50 6.24
CA GLN A 117 -11.85 14.01 5.28
C GLN A 117 -11.24 14.17 3.87
N ALA A 118 -9.98 14.58 3.76
CA ALA A 118 -9.28 14.66 2.49
C ALA A 118 -9.17 13.28 1.79
N THR A 119 -8.98 12.20 2.56
CA THR A 119 -8.94 10.84 2.03
C THR A 119 -10.32 10.41 1.53
N LYS A 120 -11.39 10.75 2.27
CA LYS A 120 -12.79 10.53 1.84
C LYS A 120 -13.07 11.16 0.48
N GLU A 121 -12.70 12.43 0.32
CA GLU A 121 -12.93 13.18 -0.92
C GLU A 121 -12.14 12.60 -2.10
N GLN A 122 -10.85 12.31 -1.89
CA GLN A 122 -10.00 11.69 -2.90
C GLN A 122 -10.53 10.31 -3.34
N PHE A 123 -10.93 9.45 -2.39
CA PHE A 123 -11.47 8.12 -2.70
C PHE A 123 -12.81 8.21 -3.44
N THR A 124 -13.65 9.18 -3.07
CA THR A 124 -14.94 9.42 -3.74
C THR A 124 -14.73 9.88 -5.18
N ASP A 125 -13.85 10.86 -5.39
CA ASP A 125 -13.65 11.48 -6.69
C ASP A 125 -12.97 10.50 -7.66
N PHE A 126 -11.86 9.87 -7.25
CA PHE A 126 -11.10 8.98 -8.10
C PHE A 126 -11.83 7.69 -8.47
N SER A 127 -12.62 7.12 -7.54
CA SER A 127 -13.35 5.87 -7.82
C SER A 127 -14.43 6.01 -8.90
N LYS A 128 -14.92 7.23 -9.16
CA LYS A 128 -15.98 7.53 -10.13
C LYS A 128 -15.44 7.89 -11.52
N MET A 129 -14.13 7.97 -11.68
CA MET A 129 -13.51 8.49 -12.90
C MET A 129 -13.73 7.59 -14.11
N LEU A 130 -14.04 8.23 -15.24
CA LEU A 130 -14.14 7.62 -16.56
C LEU A 130 -13.13 8.26 -17.50
N MET A 131 -12.61 7.47 -18.44
CA MET A 131 -11.82 7.98 -19.56
C MET A 131 -12.67 8.91 -20.42
N LYS A 132 -12.21 10.15 -20.59
CA LYS A 132 -12.94 11.18 -21.35
C LYS A 132 -12.72 11.12 -22.87
N GLY A 133 -11.71 10.40 -23.33
CA GLY A 133 -11.34 10.31 -24.74
C GLY A 133 -10.33 9.20 -25.03
N GLY A 134 -9.94 9.07 -26.29
CA GLY A 134 -9.03 8.03 -26.77
C GLY A 134 -9.72 6.67 -26.95
N LYS A 135 -8.93 5.63 -27.24
CA LYS A 135 -9.44 4.28 -27.52
C LYS A 135 -10.26 3.65 -26.38
N SER A 136 -10.03 4.11 -25.15
CA SER A 136 -10.69 3.62 -23.95
C SER A 136 -11.79 4.55 -23.43
N GLN A 137 -12.29 5.49 -24.25
CA GLN A 137 -13.33 6.44 -23.85
C GLN A 137 -14.57 5.73 -23.24
N GLY A 138 -15.09 6.28 -22.15
CA GLY A 138 -16.24 5.74 -21.42
C GLY A 138 -15.90 4.61 -20.46
N LEU A 139 -14.71 4.00 -20.54
CA LEU A 139 -14.27 3.00 -19.58
C LEU A 139 -13.92 3.64 -18.23
N LYS A 140 -14.19 2.90 -17.15
CA LYS A 140 -13.76 3.28 -15.80
C LYS A 140 -12.25 3.27 -15.71
N ILE A 141 -11.68 4.32 -15.13
CA ILE A 141 -10.25 4.41 -14.87
C ILE A 141 -9.94 3.49 -13.67
N PRO A 142 -9.01 2.52 -13.81
CA PRO A 142 -8.53 1.75 -12.68
C PRO A 142 -7.87 2.66 -11.63
N PHE A 143 -8.34 2.56 -10.39
CA PHE A 143 -7.87 3.34 -9.26
C PHE A 143 -7.14 2.45 -8.26
N PHE A 144 -5.86 2.69 -8.08
CA PHE A 144 -5.00 1.96 -7.16
C PHE A 144 -4.75 2.76 -5.89
N ILE A 145 -4.92 2.10 -4.75
CA ILE A 145 -4.66 2.64 -3.42
C ILE A 145 -3.46 1.90 -2.84
N GLY A 146 -2.33 2.59 -2.71
CA GLY A 146 -1.14 2.06 -2.06
C GLY A 146 -1.10 2.40 -0.57
N VAL A 147 -0.96 1.40 0.29
CA VAL A 147 -0.88 1.60 1.74
C VAL A 147 0.21 0.72 2.35
N PRO A 148 0.70 1.05 3.56
CA PRO A 148 1.49 0.10 4.34
C PRO A 148 0.75 -1.22 4.53
N GLN A 149 1.46 -2.34 4.47
CA GLN A 149 0.88 -3.68 4.58
C GLN A 149 -0.03 -3.84 5.81
N GLU A 150 0.32 -3.23 6.94
CA GLU A 150 -0.43 -3.32 8.20
C GLU A 150 -1.83 -2.67 8.17
N CYS A 151 -2.13 -1.84 7.18
CA CYS A 151 -3.47 -1.26 7.01
C CYS A 151 -4.15 -1.62 5.69
N HIS A 152 -3.60 -2.56 4.92
CA HIS A 152 -4.24 -3.10 3.71
C HIS A 152 -5.67 -3.58 3.99
N SER A 153 -5.85 -4.37 5.04
CA SER A 153 -7.16 -4.92 5.44
C SER A 153 -8.16 -3.86 5.91
N LYS A 154 -7.70 -2.66 6.29
CA LYS A 154 -8.54 -1.57 6.80
C LYS A 154 -9.23 -0.79 5.69
N ILE A 155 -8.76 -0.88 4.44
CA ILE A 155 -9.27 -0.03 3.35
C ILE A 155 -10.76 -0.27 3.09
N ARG A 156 -11.23 -1.52 3.09
CA ARG A 156 -12.67 -1.79 2.94
C ARG A 156 -13.50 -1.19 4.07
N GLN A 157 -13.00 -1.28 5.31
CA GLN A 157 -13.65 -0.65 6.46
C GLN A 157 -13.65 0.87 6.33
N THR A 158 -12.56 1.49 5.83
CA THR A 158 -12.50 2.93 5.55
C THR A 158 -13.57 3.36 4.55
N TYR A 159 -13.78 2.61 3.45
CA TYR A 159 -14.85 2.89 2.49
C TYR A 159 -16.24 2.83 3.13
N HIS A 160 -16.49 1.80 3.94
CA HIS A 160 -17.74 1.66 4.70
C HIS A 160 -17.95 2.84 5.66
N ASN A 161 -16.93 3.20 6.45
CA ASN A 161 -17.01 4.30 7.40
C ASN A 161 -17.24 5.66 6.73
N PHE A 162 -16.77 5.82 5.50
CA PHE A 162 -17.01 7.02 4.70
C PHE A 162 -18.36 7.05 3.99
N ASP A 163 -19.13 5.96 4.05
CA ASP A 163 -20.36 5.76 3.27
C ASP A 163 -20.12 5.91 1.76
N ILE A 164 -19.01 5.33 1.27
CA ILE A 164 -18.67 5.28 -0.14
C ILE A 164 -18.80 3.84 -0.63
N SER A 165 -19.58 3.63 -1.68
CA SER A 165 -19.70 2.31 -2.30
C SER A 165 -18.37 1.83 -2.88
N TRP A 166 -18.01 0.58 -2.59
CA TRP A 166 -16.90 -0.09 -3.25
C TRP A 166 -17.21 -0.27 -4.74
N ARG A 167 -16.20 -0.11 -5.60
CA ARG A 167 -16.33 -0.25 -7.05
C ARG A 167 -15.31 -1.24 -7.59
N GLU A 168 -15.66 -1.92 -8.67
CA GLU A 168 -14.85 -2.96 -9.32
C GLU A 168 -13.52 -2.46 -9.89
N ASN A 169 -13.42 -1.16 -10.19
CA ASN A 169 -12.19 -0.53 -10.71
C ASN A 169 -11.19 -0.14 -9.61
N ILE A 170 -11.48 -0.44 -8.33
CA ILE A 170 -10.61 -0.12 -7.20
C ILE A 170 -9.72 -1.32 -6.87
N GLN A 171 -8.42 -1.08 -6.76
CA GLN A 171 -7.42 -2.08 -6.37
C GLN A 171 -6.60 -1.55 -5.19
N VAL A 172 -6.26 -2.42 -4.23
CA VAL A 172 -5.51 -2.05 -3.03
C VAL A 172 -4.22 -2.84 -2.98
N LEU A 173 -3.11 -2.13 -2.85
CA LEU A 173 -1.77 -2.69 -2.76
C LEU A 173 -1.20 -2.42 -1.37
N GLY A 174 -0.67 -3.46 -0.75
CA GLY A 174 0.09 -3.38 0.48
C GLY A 174 1.58 -3.52 0.20
N PHE A 175 2.39 -2.65 0.80
CA PHE A 175 3.85 -2.62 0.64
C PHE A 175 4.58 -2.66 1.98
#